data_AF-A0A2D5MS33-F1
#
_entry.id   AF-A0A2D5MS33-F1
#
_cell.length_a   1.000
_cell.length_b   1.000
_cell.length_c   1.000
_cell.angle_alpha   90.00
_cell.angle_beta   90.00
_cell.angle_gamma   90.00
#
_symmetry.space_group_name_H-M   'P 1'
#
loop_
_entity.id
_entity.type
_entity.pdbx_description
1 polymer ?
#
loop_
_entity_poly.entity_id
_entity_poly.type
_entity_poly.pdbx_seq_one_letter_code
_entity_poly.pdbx_strand_id
1 'polypeptide(L)'
;MEHIEDNILNGGVDGARESMNFLRSVRDMLAGTSKSSINVSVKWDGAPAIFAGIDPSDGQFFVAKKGIFNANPKVYKTPEEVSADTSGDLSKKLIKALEILPSLGIKGVIQGDFLFSKKDLKAQYIDGQKYITFHPNTIVYAVPYGPLANELNKAEIGIVWHTRYKGSSFEKMSAEFGKNIAKTLKPNPRIWSVDAEYDDASGTATMTEKETAKVTKLLSDAGKIFQKLDANSLNGISNNEELLTRMKTFLNKKVRAGKRVVNVSKVVSEMITYFHDYYKIESDKRKSAKGKAGVSDRKKEVMKYFSNTNKRNLENILHLMNAFVDVKQILISQMNKTAKLKTFLSTADGFEVTSPEGYVAIDKVGKNAVKLIDRMEFSRANFSDKVFKGWQK
;
A
#
# COMPACT_ATOMS: atom_id res chain seq x y z
N MET A 1 2.99 -4.26 2.91
CA MET A 1 1.62 -3.86 3.28
C MET A 1 0.65 -4.42 2.26
N GLU A 2 -0.27 -5.25 2.75
CA GLU A 2 -1.31 -5.98 2.02
C GLU A 2 -2.63 -5.19 2.04
N HIS A 3 -3.58 -5.55 1.16
CA HIS A 3 -4.93 -4.99 1.19
C HIS A 3 -5.76 -5.70 2.26
N ILE A 4 -6.65 -4.97 2.93
CA ILE A 4 -7.41 -5.50 4.08
C ILE A 4 -8.24 -6.75 3.76
N GLU A 5 -8.79 -6.87 2.55
CA GLU A 5 -9.54 -8.06 2.14
C GLU A 5 -8.65 -9.29 1.91
N ASP A 6 -7.35 -9.12 1.62
CA ASP A 6 -6.44 -10.25 1.44
C ASP A 6 -6.05 -10.89 2.76
N ASN A 7 -6.21 -10.19 3.88
CA ASN A 7 -5.92 -10.74 5.21
C ASN A 7 -6.81 -11.93 5.56
N ILE A 8 -7.98 -12.05 4.92
CA ILE A 8 -8.82 -13.26 5.02
C ILE A 8 -8.05 -14.49 4.53
N LEU A 9 -7.23 -14.34 3.49
CA LEU A 9 -6.38 -15.42 2.97
C LEU A 9 -5.05 -15.50 3.72
N ASN A 10 -4.43 -14.35 4.03
CA ASN A 10 -3.08 -14.30 4.63
C ASN A 10 -3.04 -14.76 6.09
N GLY A 11 -4.12 -14.55 6.85
CA GLY A 11 -4.19 -14.84 8.28
C GLY A 11 -5.38 -15.71 8.69
N GLY A 12 -6.08 -16.30 7.71
CA GLY A 12 -7.23 -17.15 7.94
C GLY A 12 -8.31 -16.50 8.82
N VAL A 13 -8.72 -17.22 9.87
CA VAL A 13 -9.75 -16.76 10.81
C VAL A 13 -9.34 -15.46 11.52
N ASP A 14 -8.10 -15.37 11.98
CA ASP A 14 -7.62 -14.20 12.74
C ASP A 14 -7.47 -13.00 11.82
N GLY A 15 -6.88 -13.17 10.64
CA GLY A 15 -6.78 -12.10 9.64
C GLY A 15 -8.15 -11.57 9.19
N ALA A 16 -9.15 -12.43 9.06
CA ALA A 16 -10.53 -12.01 8.79
C ALA A 16 -11.16 -11.23 9.95
N ARG A 17 -10.97 -11.69 11.20
CA ARG A 17 -11.49 -11.05 12.41
C ARG A 17 -10.85 -9.68 12.64
N GLU A 18 -9.53 -9.59 12.53
CA GLU A 18 -8.76 -8.35 12.66
C GLU A 18 -9.23 -7.33 11.63
N SER A 19 -9.36 -7.74 10.37
CA SER A 19 -9.83 -6.88 9.29
C SER A 19 -11.27 -6.38 9.50
N MET A 20 -12.16 -7.23 10.02
CA MET A 20 -13.53 -6.83 10.35
C MET A 20 -13.56 -5.80 11.49
N ASN A 21 -12.80 -6.05 12.56
CA ASN A 21 -12.68 -5.12 13.68
C ASN A 21 -12.07 -3.79 13.24
N PHE A 22 -11.10 -3.86 12.33
CA PHE A 22 -10.46 -2.69 11.76
C PHE A 22 -11.43 -1.81 10.97
N LEU A 23 -12.20 -2.40 10.04
CA LEU A 23 -13.24 -1.69 9.28
C LEU A 23 -14.30 -1.07 10.21
N ARG A 24 -14.67 -1.77 11.29
CA ARG A 24 -15.58 -1.24 12.33
C ARG A 24 -15.00 0.00 12.99
N SER A 25 -13.75 -0.05 13.41
CA SER A 25 -13.11 1.08 14.09
C SER A 25 -12.88 2.28 13.15
N VAL A 26 -12.63 2.06 11.86
CA VAL A 26 -12.61 3.16 10.86
C VAL A 26 -13.99 3.79 10.71
N ARG A 27 -15.06 2.98 10.62
CA ARG A 27 -16.44 3.50 10.64
C ARG A 27 -16.72 4.30 11.91
N ASP A 28 -16.38 3.79 13.09
CA ASP A 28 -16.71 4.45 14.37
C ASP A 28 -15.97 5.79 14.53
N MET A 29 -14.74 5.87 14.02
CA MET A 29 -14.00 7.13 13.91
C MET A 29 -14.70 8.13 12.99
N LEU A 30 -15.09 7.70 11.78
CA LEU A 30 -15.81 8.57 10.85
C LEU A 30 -17.22 8.94 11.36
N ALA A 31 -17.84 8.11 12.19
CA ALA A 31 -19.12 8.43 12.82
C ALA A 31 -18.98 9.38 14.02
N GLY A 32 -17.76 9.73 14.45
CA GLY A 32 -17.53 10.57 15.63
C GLY A 32 -17.88 9.88 16.96
N THR A 33 -18.08 8.56 16.97
CA THR A 33 -18.49 7.79 18.16
C THR A 33 -17.35 6.98 18.78
N SER A 34 -16.16 7.00 18.16
CA SER A 34 -15.03 6.22 18.64
C SER A 34 -14.50 6.74 19.97
N LYS A 35 -14.52 5.87 20.99
CA LYS A 35 -13.82 6.08 22.28
C LYS A 35 -12.30 5.91 22.19
N SER A 36 -11.76 5.59 21.00
CA SER A 36 -10.34 5.33 20.82
C SER A 36 -9.78 5.80 19.48
N SER A 37 -8.56 6.33 19.47
CA SER A 37 -7.88 6.77 18.25
C SER A 37 -7.45 5.57 17.40
N ILE A 38 -8.01 5.46 16.19
CA ILE A 38 -7.31 4.84 15.06
C ILE A 38 -6.64 5.98 14.31
N ASN A 39 -5.39 5.79 13.91
CA ASN A 39 -4.72 6.76 13.06
C ASN A 39 -4.86 6.35 11.59
N VAL A 40 -5.39 7.25 10.77
CA VAL A 40 -5.52 7.06 9.33
C VAL A 40 -4.70 8.11 8.63
N SER A 41 -3.74 7.62 7.86
CA SER A 41 -2.79 8.40 7.07
C SER A 41 -3.17 8.33 5.60
N VAL A 42 -3.03 9.44 4.88
CA VAL A 42 -3.13 9.42 3.41
C VAL A 42 -1.91 8.65 2.89
N LYS A 43 -2.15 7.70 1.99
CA LYS A 43 -1.08 7.05 1.28
C LYS A 43 -0.64 7.95 0.12
N TRP A 44 0.55 8.54 0.29
CA TRP A 44 1.21 9.29 -0.76
C TRP A 44 1.85 8.33 -1.78
N ASP A 45 1.78 8.72 -3.05
CA ASP A 45 2.31 7.99 -4.19
C ASP A 45 3.73 8.48 -4.52
N GLY A 46 4.61 8.47 -3.51
CA GLY A 46 5.98 8.92 -3.65
C GLY A 46 6.90 7.85 -4.28
N ALA A 47 7.91 8.30 -5.02
CA ALA A 47 8.94 7.44 -5.57
C ALA A 47 10.29 8.18 -5.82
N PRO A 48 11.43 7.56 -5.49
CA PRO A 48 11.61 6.23 -4.87
C PRO A 48 11.36 6.25 -3.35
N ALA A 49 11.23 5.06 -2.75
CA ALA A 49 11.38 4.89 -1.31
C ALA A 49 12.86 5.09 -0.90
N ILE A 50 13.09 5.92 0.13
CA ILE A 50 14.41 6.26 0.65
C ILE A 50 14.48 5.91 2.12
N PHE A 51 15.57 5.24 2.49
CA PHE A 51 15.98 5.03 3.87
C PHE A 51 17.10 6.01 4.18
N ALA A 52 17.06 6.63 5.34
CA ALA A 52 18.10 7.56 5.77
C ALA A 52 18.27 7.51 7.28
N GLY A 53 19.48 7.80 7.75
CA GLY A 53 19.76 7.81 9.18
C GLY A 53 21.21 7.51 9.50
N ILE A 54 21.42 7.06 10.73
CA ILE A 54 22.73 6.66 11.23
C ILE A 54 22.86 5.15 11.11
N ASP A 55 23.91 4.71 10.42
CA ASP A 55 24.24 3.30 10.28
C ASP A 55 24.67 2.76 11.66
N PRO A 56 23.98 1.75 12.22
CA PRO A 56 24.30 1.22 13.54
C PRO A 56 25.65 0.49 13.58
N SER A 57 26.23 0.13 12.44
CA SER A 57 27.51 -0.59 12.37
C SER A 57 28.73 0.31 12.54
N ASP A 58 28.67 1.56 12.07
CA ASP A 58 29.82 2.48 12.09
C ASP A 58 29.49 3.92 12.50
N GLY A 59 28.22 4.22 12.78
CA GLY A 59 27.79 5.55 13.22
C GLY A 59 27.77 6.62 12.14
N GLN A 60 28.02 6.27 10.87
CA GLN A 60 28.01 7.22 9.78
C GLN A 60 26.59 7.48 9.25
N PHE A 61 26.34 8.69 8.77
CA PHE A 61 25.10 8.98 8.08
C PHE A 61 25.05 8.24 6.73
N PHE A 62 23.90 7.68 6.39
CA PHE A 62 23.70 7.00 5.12
C PHE A 62 22.35 7.33 4.49
N VAL A 63 22.26 7.07 3.19
CA VAL A 63 21.00 6.87 2.48
C VAL A 63 20.97 5.49 1.82
N ALA A 64 19.79 4.90 1.63
CA ALA A 64 19.67 3.60 0.98
C ALA A 64 18.34 3.46 0.23
N LYS A 65 18.33 2.50 -0.71
CA LYS A 65 17.10 1.97 -1.31
C LYS A 65 16.58 0.80 -0.47
N LYS A 66 15.43 0.23 -0.87
CA LYS A 66 14.77 -0.91 -0.18
C LYS A 66 15.66 -2.14 0.12
N GLY A 67 16.80 -2.30 -0.56
CA GLY A 67 17.75 -3.40 -0.34
C GLY A 67 18.54 -3.37 0.97
N ILE A 68 18.27 -2.42 1.87
CA ILE A 68 18.90 -2.30 3.19
C ILE A 68 18.63 -3.48 4.14
N PHE A 69 17.58 -4.28 3.90
CA PHE A 69 17.26 -5.45 4.73
C PHE A 69 17.68 -6.77 4.11
N ASN A 70 18.45 -6.74 3.02
CA ASN A 70 19.02 -7.95 2.44
C ASN A 70 20.15 -8.46 3.34
N ALA A 71 20.51 -9.75 3.20
CA ALA A 71 21.64 -10.34 3.92
C ALA A 71 22.95 -9.53 3.78
N ASN A 72 23.14 -8.87 2.62
CA ASN A 72 24.17 -7.86 2.40
C ASN A 72 23.48 -6.50 2.20
N PRO A 73 23.33 -5.68 3.26
CA PRO A 73 22.65 -4.40 3.17
C PRO A 73 23.43 -3.44 2.28
N LYS A 74 22.76 -2.83 1.30
CA LYS A 74 23.34 -1.76 0.48
C LYS A 74 22.95 -0.41 1.06
N VAL A 75 23.92 0.24 1.69
CA VAL A 75 23.84 1.62 2.18
C VAL A 75 24.87 2.48 1.48
N TYR A 76 24.57 3.75 1.29
CA TYR A 76 25.46 4.71 0.63
C TYR A 76 25.76 5.87 1.57
N LYS A 77 27.05 6.14 1.73
CA LYS A 77 27.65 7.17 2.58
C LYS A 77 28.36 8.21 1.73
N THR A 78 28.70 7.89 0.48
CA THR A 78 29.27 8.85 -0.48
C THR A 78 28.52 8.88 -1.82
N PRO A 79 28.61 9.99 -2.59
CA PRO A 79 28.05 10.06 -3.94
C PRO A 79 28.59 9.01 -4.92
N GLU A 80 29.85 8.58 -4.73
CA GLU A 80 30.51 7.56 -5.56
C GLU A 80 29.85 6.20 -5.36
N GLU A 81 29.55 5.82 -4.11
CA GLU A 81 28.84 4.57 -3.80
C GLU A 81 27.44 4.54 -4.41
N VAL A 82 26.73 5.69 -4.40
CA VAL A 82 25.42 5.82 -5.07
C VAL A 82 25.57 5.64 -6.58
N SER A 83 26.58 6.28 -7.17
CA SER A 83 26.82 6.26 -8.62
C SER A 83 27.30 4.90 -9.13
N ALA A 84 27.96 4.12 -8.28
CA ALA A 84 28.40 2.76 -8.60
C ALA A 84 27.23 1.76 -8.66
N ASP A 85 26.19 1.93 -7.84
CA ASP A 85 25.05 0.99 -7.76
C ASP A 85 23.78 1.49 -8.47
N THR A 86 23.68 2.78 -8.78
CA THR A 86 22.47 3.39 -9.35
C THR A 86 22.79 4.40 -10.45
N SER A 87 21.84 4.65 -11.33
CA SER A 87 21.98 5.58 -12.44
C SER A 87 20.71 6.43 -12.64
N GLY A 88 20.76 7.37 -13.58
CA GLY A 88 19.59 8.16 -13.98
C GLY A 88 19.02 9.03 -12.86
N ASP A 89 17.69 9.14 -12.82
CA ASP A 89 16.99 10.00 -11.84
C ASP A 89 17.10 9.48 -10.40
N LEU A 90 17.17 8.16 -10.21
CA LEU A 90 17.36 7.53 -8.90
C LEU A 90 18.68 7.97 -8.26
N SER A 91 19.79 7.89 -9.01
CA SER A 91 21.11 8.31 -8.54
C SER A 91 21.12 9.78 -8.13
N LYS A 92 20.55 10.67 -8.96
CA LYS A 92 20.44 12.11 -8.66
C LYS A 92 19.65 12.38 -7.37
N LYS A 93 18.53 11.68 -7.15
CA LYS A 93 17.71 11.82 -5.93
C LYS A 93 18.44 11.32 -4.69
N LEU A 94 19.13 10.18 -4.78
CA LEU A 94 19.89 9.61 -3.65
C LEU A 94 21.10 10.47 -3.28
N ILE A 95 21.88 10.95 -4.26
CA ILE A 95 22.99 11.88 -4.02
C ILE A 95 22.47 13.15 -3.34
N LYS A 96 21.34 13.69 -3.83
CA LYS A 96 20.77 14.90 -3.23
C LYS A 96 20.29 14.66 -1.79
N ALA A 97 19.66 13.52 -1.53
CA ALA A 97 19.25 13.12 -0.19
C ALA A 97 20.47 12.97 0.74
N LEU A 98 21.55 12.35 0.27
CA LEU A 98 22.80 12.19 1.02
C LEU A 98 23.43 13.54 1.39
N GLU A 99 23.39 14.52 0.48
CA GLU A 99 23.91 15.87 0.71
C GLU A 99 23.14 16.61 1.82
N ILE A 100 21.80 16.59 1.78
CA ILE A 100 21.01 17.53 2.59
C ILE A 100 20.32 16.92 3.82
N LEU A 101 19.97 15.64 3.80
CA LEU A 101 19.31 14.98 4.94
C LEU A 101 20.13 14.92 6.24
N PRO A 102 21.48 14.94 6.26
CA PRO A 102 22.23 15.01 7.52
C PRO A 102 21.83 16.20 8.40
N SER A 103 21.44 17.32 7.78
CA SER A 103 21.02 18.54 8.47
C SER A 103 19.75 18.38 9.32
N LEU A 104 18.93 17.36 9.05
CA LEU A 104 17.71 17.07 9.82
C LEU A 104 18.00 16.46 11.19
N GLY A 105 19.24 16.01 11.45
CA GLY A 105 19.60 15.38 12.71
C GLY A 105 18.84 14.08 12.98
N ILE A 106 18.63 13.27 11.94
CA ILE A 106 17.92 11.99 12.02
C ILE A 106 18.61 11.08 13.04
N LYS A 107 17.83 10.54 13.98
CA LYS A 107 18.28 9.53 14.95
C LYS A 107 17.76 8.15 14.54
N GLY A 108 18.64 7.15 14.56
CA GLY A 108 18.32 5.80 14.09
C GLY A 108 18.08 5.78 12.58
N VAL A 109 17.18 4.92 12.11
CA VAL A 109 16.85 4.76 10.68
C VAL A 109 15.39 5.09 10.45
N ILE A 110 15.12 5.93 9.45
CA ILE A 110 13.77 6.27 9.01
C ILE A 110 13.60 5.95 7.53
N GLN A 111 12.36 5.70 7.14
CA GLN A 111 11.96 5.51 5.76
C GLN A 111 10.87 6.50 5.38
N GLY A 112 11.02 7.06 4.19
CA GLY A 112 10.00 7.86 3.54
C GLY A 112 9.98 7.64 2.03
N ASP A 113 8.97 8.22 1.39
CA ASP A 113 8.84 8.22 -0.06
C ASP A 113 9.16 9.62 -0.61
N PHE A 114 10.00 9.67 -1.64
CA PHE A 114 10.41 10.93 -2.27
C PHE A 114 9.28 11.49 -3.14
N LEU A 115 8.93 12.76 -2.97
CA LEU A 115 7.83 13.39 -3.70
C LEU A 115 8.30 14.24 -4.88
N PHE A 116 9.34 15.04 -4.67
CA PHE A 116 9.86 15.92 -5.70
C PHE A 116 11.30 16.33 -5.40
N SER A 117 12.03 16.64 -6.45
CA SER A 117 13.16 17.56 -6.38
C SER A 117 12.73 18.92 -6.94
N LYS A 118 13.45 20.00 -6.64
CA LYS A 118 13.07 21.36 -7.07
C LYS A 118 12.75 21.48 -8.56
N LYS A 119 13.51 20.76 -9.40
CA LYS A 119 13.31 20.71 -10.87
C LYS A 119 12.00 20.04 -11.29
N ASP A 120 11.37 19.26 -10.42
CA ASP A 120 10.12 18.54 -10.70
C ASP A 120 8.88 19.38 -10.37
N LEU A 121 9.06 20.51 -9.66
CA LEU A 121 7.99 21.46 -9.38
C LEU A 121 7.65 22.27 -10.64
N LYS A 122 6.37 22.32 -11.01
CA LYS A 122 5.89 23.07 -12.17
C LYS A 122 4.80 24.04 -11.78
N ALA A 123 4.87 25.28 -12.26
CA ALA A 123 3.75 26.21 -12.15
C ALA A 123 2.75 25.90 -13.28
N GLN A 124 1.50 25.60 -12.94
CA GLN A 124 0.46 25.26 -13.92
C GLN A 124 -0.88 25.91 -13.57
N TYR A 125 -1.66 26.25 -14.59
CA TYR A 125 -3.04 26.66 -14.42
C TYR A 125 -3.94 25.45 -14.67
N ILE A 126 -4.84 25.18 -13.72
CA ILE A 126 -5.85 24.12 -13.81
C ILE A 126 -7.18 24.78 -13.48
N ASP A 127 -8.12 24.72 -14.43
CA ASP A 127 -9.44 25.37 -14.32
C ASP A 127 -9.36 26.86 -13.92
N GLY A 128 -8.42 27.60 -14.51
CA GLY A 128 -8.23 29.03 -14.26
C GLY A 128 -7.53 29.38 -12.94
N GLN A 129 -7.28 28.41 -12.04
CA GLN A 129 -6.52 28.63 -10.81
C GLN A 129 -5.06 28.20 -10.97
N LYS A 130 -4.15 28.95 -10.37
CA LYS A 130 -2.70 28.68 -10.41
C LYS A 130 -2.30 27.68 -9.31
N TYR A 131 -1.52 26.67 -9.69
CA TYR A 131 -1.00 25.62 -8.82
C TYR A 131 0.51 25.42 -9.01
N ILE A 132 1.16 24.92 -7.95
CA ILE A 132 2.41 24.17 -8.08
C ILE A 132 2.06 22.70 -8.18
N THR A 133 2.54 22.04 -9.22
CA THR A 133 2.34 20.61 -9.43
C THR A 133 3.65 19.84 -9.32
N PHE A 134 3.56 18.61 -8.87
CA PHE A 134 4.65 17.63 -8.89
C PHE A 134 4.10 16.22 -9.12
N HIS A 135 4.87 15.40 -9.81
CA HIS A 135 4.46 14.07 -10.27
C HIS A 135 5.52 13.03 -9.85
N PRO A 136 5.47 12.53 -8.60
CA PRO A 136 6.49 11.60 -8.10
C PRO A 136 6.46 10.25 -8.81
N ASN A 137 5.25 9.72 -9.05
CA ASN A 137 5.04 8.37 -9.54
C ASN A 137 3.85 8.32 -10.51
N THR A 138 2.67 7.88 -10.08
CA THR A 138 1.45 7.81 -10.89
C THR A 138 0.57 9.05 -10.72
N ILE A 139 0.42 9.54 -9.50
CA ILE A 139 -0.45 10.67 -9.15
C ILE A 139 0.30 12.00 -9.29
N VAL A 140 -0.31 12.95 -9.96
CA VAL A 140 0.08 14.36 -9.97
C VAL A 140 -0.58 15.04 -8.78
N TYR A 141 0.21 15.68 -7.94
CA TYR A 141 -0.26 16.51 -6.83
C TYR A 141 -0.30 17.96 -7.27
N ALA A 142 -1.37 18.68 -6.95
CA ALA A 142 -1.47 20.11 -7.19
C ALA A 142 -1.75 20.87 -5.90
N VAL A 143 -0.84 21.78 -5.57
CA VAL A 143 -0.93 22.67 -4.41
C VAL A 143 -1.30 24.07 -4.90
N PRO A 144 -2.44 24.64 -4.48
CA PRO A 144 -2.80 25.99 -4.88
C PRO A 144 -1.75 26.99 -4.36
N TYR A 145 -1.51 28.05 -5.13
CA TYR A 145 -0.59 29.11 -4.68
C TYR A 145 -1.05 29.69 -3.33
N GLY A 146 -0.10 29.81 -2.39
CA GLY A 146 -0.35 30.14 -0.99
C GLY A 146 0.85 29.77 -0.11
N PRO A 147 0.68 29.72 1.23
CA PRO A 147 1.77 29.45 2.16
C PRO A 147 2.51 28.13 1.87
N LEU A 148 1.77 27.03 1.67
CA LEU A 148 2.37 25.73 1.37
C LEU A 148 3.14 25.74 0.04
N ALA A 149 2.58 26.37 -1.01
CA ALA A 149 3.27 26.51 -2.29
C ALA A 149 4.61 27.27 -2.15
N ASN A 150 4.65 28.29 -1.28
CA ASN A 150 5.88 29.02 -1.00
C ASN A 150 6.92 28.17 -0.25
N GLU A 151 6.49 27.29 0.64
CA GLU A 151 7.38 26.32 1.29
C GLU A 151 7.95 25.32 0.27
N LEU A 152 7.10 24.77 -0.60
CA LEU A 152 7.55 23.84 -1.64
C LEU A 152 8.60 24.49 -2.57
N ASN A 153 8.40 25.74 -2.98
CA ASN A 153 9.33 26.47 -3.84
C ASN A 153 10.71 26.73 -3.20
N LYS A 154 10.77 26.86 -1.87
CA LYS A 154 12.02 27.02 -1.14
C LYS A 154 12.79 25.71 -1.03
N ALA A 155 12.08 24.59 -0.92
CA ALA A 155 12.66 23.28 -0.76
C ALA A 155 13.41 22.79 -2.01
N GLU A 156 14.50 22.05 -1.78
CA GLU A 156 15.25 21.36 -2.82
C GLU A 156 14.74 19.94 -3.04
N ILE A 157 14.22 19.32 -1.99
CA ILE A 157 13.52 18.04 -2.05
C ILE A 157 12.26 18.05 -1.18
N GLY A 158 11.29 17.23 -1.57
CA GLY A 158 10.11 16.89 -0.79
C GLY A 158 10.11 15.40 -0.42
N ILE A 159 9.88 15.08 0.85
CA ILE A 159 9.78 13.68 1.33
C ILE A 159 8.61 13.52 2.28
N VAL A 160 7.88 12.41 2.16
CA VAL A 160 6.90 11.99 3.18
C VAL A 160 7.44 10.84 4.00
N TRP A 161 7.54 11.02 5.31
CA TRP A 161 8.06 10.01 6.24
C TRP A 161 6.94 9.13 6.76
N HIS A 162 7.16 7.81 6.84
CA HIS A 162 6.10 6.88 7.22
C HIS A 162 6.54 5.71 8.10
N THR A 163 7.85 5.50 8.31
CA THR A 163 8.34 4.39 9.14
C THR A 163 9.63 4.75 9.86
N ARG A 164 9.71 4.39 11.14
CA ARG A 164 10.97 4.36 11.90
C ARG A 164 11.40 2.94 12.12
N TYR A 165 12.70 2.72 12.24
CA TYR A 165 13.26 1.43 12.57
C TYR A 165 14.06 1.51 13.86
N LYS A 166 13.87 0.51 14.73
CA LYS A 166 14.62 0.37 15.98
C LYS A 166 15.28 -0.99 16.04
N GLY A 167 16.56 -1.02 16.35
CA GLY A 167 17.33 -2.24 16.55
C GLY A 167 18.82 -1.90 16.60
N SER A 168 19.62 -2.88 17.00
CA SER A 168 21.08 -2.74 17.08
C SER A 168 21.80 -3.03 15.76
N SER A 169 21.10 -3.54 14.74
CA SER A 169 21.64 -3.83 13.40
C SER A 169 20.52 -3.81 12.36
N PHE A 170 20.87 -3.77 11.06
CA PHE A 170 19.90 -3.80 9.95
C PHE A 170 19.05 -5.08 9.93
N GLU A 171 19.59 -6.21 10.35
CA GLU A 171 18.91 -7.51 10.37
C GLU A 171 17.95 -7.64 11.55
N LYS A 172 18.24 -6.95 12.66
CA LYS A 172 17.49 -7.05 13.92
C LYS A 172 16.52 -5.90 14.14
N MET A 173 16.47 -4.91 13.24
CA MET A 173 15.60 -3.76 13.43
C MET A 173 14.13 -4.06 13.10
N SER A 174 13.24 -3.61 13.98
CA SER A 174 11.79 -3.70 13.82
C SER A 174 11.22 -2.35 13.35
N ALA A 175 10.26 -2.41 12.43
CA ALA A 175 9.51 -1.25 11.98
C ALA A 175 8.52 -0.76 13.04
N GLU A 176 8.46 0.54 13.22
CA GLU A 176 7.41 1.25 13.96
C GLU A 176 6.67 2.18 12.98
N PHE A 177 5.38 1.93 12.80
CA PHE A 177 4.51 2.74 11.94
C PHE A 177 3.83 3.84 12.75
N GLY A 178 3.45 4.92 12.08
CA GLY A 178 2.48 5.87 12.63
C GLY A 178 2.95 6.66 13.85
N LYS A 179 4.16 7.20 13.79
CA LYS A 179 4.67 8.15 14.79
C LYS A 179 5.04 9.42 14.07
N ASN A 180 4.83 10.57 14.72
CA ASN A 180 5.36 11.87 14.31
C ASN A 180 6.88 11.76 14.02
N ILE A 181 7.29 11.57 12.77
CA ILE A 181 8.66 11.52 12.29
C ILE A 181 9.13 12.94 12.03
N ALA A 182 8.45 13.64 11.13
CA ALA A 182 8.79 14.98 10.70
C ALA A 182 8.93 15.96 11.88
N LYS A 183 8.00 15.90 12.86
CA LYS A 183 8.04 16.78 14.05
C LYS A 183 9.26 16.59 14.96
N THR A 184 10.00 15.49 14.83
CA THR A 184 11.23 15.25 15.62
C THR A 184 12.51 15.66 14.90
N LEU A 185 12.41 16.03 13.63
CA LEU A 185 13.55 16.41 12.81
C LEU A 185 13.83 17.90 12.97
N LYS A 186 15.09 18.30 12.81
CA LYS A 186 15.46 19.72 12.78
C LYS A 186 14.85 20.37 11.54
N PRO A 187 14.22 21.55 11.66
CA PRO A 187 13.68 22.24 10.50
C PRO A 187 14.81 22.69 9.56
N ASN A 188 14.62 22.50 8.26
CA ASN A 188 15.52 23.02 7.24
C ASN A 188 14.70 23.49 6.02
N PRO A 189 14.76 24.77 5.61
CA PRO A 189 13.98 25.26 4.47
C PRO A 189 14.36 24.64 3.13
N ARG A 190 15.53 23.99 3.02
CA ARG A 190 15.94 23.21 1.83
C ARG A 190 15.20 21.86 1.74
N ILE A 191 14.47 21.44 2.77
CA ILE A 191 13.79 20.15 2.84
C ILE A 191 12.36 20.37 3.28
N TRP A 192 11.43 20.15 2.37
CA TRP A 192 10.03 20.02 2.76
C TRP A 192 9.78 18.57 3.15
N SER A 193 9.31 18.33 4.37
CA SER A 193 8.91 16.97 4.74
C SER A 193 7.79 16.94 5.75
N VAL A 194 6.90 15.97 5.58
CA VAL A 194 5.72 15.75 6.42
C VAL A 194 5.64 14.29 6.82
N ASP A 195 4.86 14.01 7.86
CA ASP A 195 4.46 12.66 8.19
C ASP A 195 3.36 12.18 7.23
N ALA A 196 3.35 10.89 6.90
CA ALA A 196 2.25 10.31 6.13
C ALA A 196 0.92 10.41 6.90
N GLU A 197 0.99 10.41 8.24
CA GLU A 197 -0.13 10.74 9.14
C GLU A 197 -0.59 12.16 8.87
N TYR A 198 -1.47 12.28 7.89
CA TYR A 198 -2.15 13.51 7.59
C TYR A 198 -3.22 13.70 8.68
N ASP A 199 -3.06 14.72 9.51
CA ASP A 199 -3.94 15.11 10.65
C ASP A 199 -5.43 15.36 10.26
N ASP A 200 -5.83 15.10 9.01
CA ASP A 200 -7.09 15.55 8.43
C ASP A 200 -8.21 14.50 8.43
N ALA A 201 -7.90 13.21 8.44
CA ALA A 201 -8.95 12.18 8.41
C ALA A 201 -9.58 11.95 9.79
N SER A 202 -8.79 12.06 10.86
CA SER A 202 -9.24 11.91 12.24
C SER A 202 -9.84 13.22 12.77
N GLY A 203 -11.00 13.62 12.24
CA GLY A 203 -11.77 14.72 12.82
C GLY A 203 -12.60 15.57 11.85
N THR A 204 -12.28 15.56 10.55
CA THR A 204 -13.06 16.33 9.55
C THR A 204 -13.99 15.46 8.71
N ALA A 205 -13.64 14.17 8.51
CA ALA A 205 -14.45 13.25 7.73
C ALA A 205 -15.55 12.65 8.61
N THR A 206 -16.75 13.23 8.56
CA THR A 206 -17.90 12.73 9.28
C THR A 206 -18.84 11.96 8.35
N MET A 207 -19.25 10.78 8.80
CA MET A 207 -20.34 10.01 8.18
C MET A 207 -21.67 10.46 8.78
N THR A 208 -22.68 10.59 7.93
CA THR A 208 -24.07 10.77 8.41
C THR A 208 -24.56 9.50 9.13
N GLU A 209 -25.62 9.61 9.91
CA GLU A 209 -26.28 8.45 10.55
C GLU A 209 -26.71 7.40 9.51
N LYS A 210 -27.23 7.85 8.35
CA LYS A 210 -27.64 6.97 7.25
C LYS A 210 -26.46 6.20 6.65
N GLU A 211 -25.34 6.88 6.41
CA GLU A 211 -24.13 6.23 5.92
C GLU A 211 -23.57 5.26 6.96
N THR A 212 -23.57 5.65 8.24
CA THR A 212 -23.10 4.81 9.36
C THR A 212 -23.95 3.55 9.50
N ALA A 213 -25.28 3.67 9.40
CA ALA A 213 -26.21 2.54 9.41
C ALA A 213 -25.98 1.60 8.23
N LYS A 214 -25.74 2.15 7.02
CA LYS A 214 -25.42 1.36 5.82
C LYS A 214 -24.13 0.54 6.02
N VAL A 215 -23.05 1.17 6.49
CA VAL A 215 -21.80 0.46 6.75
C VAL A 215 -21.96 -0.59 7.86
N THR A 216 -22.71 -0.25 8.91
CA THR A 216 -23.01 -1.19 10.02
C THR A 216 -23.78 -2.41 9.55
N LYS A 217 -24.76 -2.24 8.66
CA LYS A 217 -25.48 -3.35 8.03
C LYS A 217 -24.53 -4.24 7.22
N LEU A 218 -23.71 -3.66 6.35
CA LEU A 218 -22.74 -4.41 5.54
C LEU A 218 -21.73 -5.19 6.41
N LEU A 219 -21.22 -4.58 7.48
CA LEU A 219 -20.34 -5.26 8.44
C LEU A 219 -21.04 -6.37 9.21
N SER A 220 -22.33 -6.22 9.50
CA SER A 220 -23.14 -7.25 10.13
C SER A 220 -23.38 -8.43 9.19
N ASP A 221 -23.67 -8.16 7.92
CA ASP A 221 -23.85 -9.20 6.90
C ASP A 221 -22.52 -9.93 6.60
N ALA A 222 -21.40 -9.22 6.57
CA ALA A 222 -20.07 -9.82 6.53
C ALA A 222 -19.81 -10.72 7.75
N GLY A 223 -20.22 -10.30 8.94
CA GLY A 223 -20.18 -11.11 10.16
C GLY A 223 -20.96 -12.42 10.04
N LYS A 224 -22.17 -12.38 9.48
CA LYS A 224 -23.00 -13.58 9.23
C LYS A 224 -22.36 -14.54 8.22
N ILE A 225 -21.69 -14.01 7.19
CA ILE A 225 -20.94 -14.85 6.23
C ILE A 225 -19.76 -15.50 6.95
N PHE A 226 -18.98 -14.71 7.70
CA PHE A 226 -17.81 -15.18 8.44
C PHE A 226 -18.15 -16.30 9.45
N GLN A 227 -19.26 -16.17 10.18
CA GLN A 227 -19.70 -17.20 11.13
C GLN A 227 -20.05 -18.55 10.47
N LYS A 228 -20.34 -18.56 9.17
CA LYS A 228 -20.64 -19.78 8.40
C LYS A 228 -19.40 -20.40 7.75
N LEU A 229 -18.25 -19.74 7.83
CA LEU A 229 -17.01 -20.24 7.23
C LEU A 229 -16.38 -21.32 8.11
N ASP A 230 -15.93 -22.38 7.45
CA ASP A 230 -15.15 -23.42 8.09
C ASP A 230 -13.73 -22.91 8.42
N ALA A 231 -13.36 -22.97 9.70
CA ALA A 231 -12.08 -22.50 10.19
C ALA A 231 -10.91 -23.29 9.58
N ASN A 232 -11.09 -24.59 9.35
CA ASN A 232 -10.06 -25.44 8.75
C ASN A 232 -9.76 -25.04 7.31
N SER A 233 -10.77 -24.68 6.53
CA SER A 233 -10.64 -24.18 5.16
C SER A 233 -9.87 -22.85 5.11
N LEU A 234 -10.23 -21.88 5.95
CA LEU A 234 -9.55 -20.57 6.02
C LEU A 234 -8.09 -20.70 6.45
N ASN A 235 -7.86 -21.40 7.57
CA ASN A 235 -6.52 -21.56 8.13
C ASN A 235 -5.65 -22.47 7.25
N GLY A 236 -6.25 -23.48 6.61
CA GLY A 236 -5.55 -24.35 5.67
C GLY A 236 -5.04 -23.61 4.43
N ILE A 237 -5.80 -22.63 3.91
CA ILE A 237 -5.31 -21.73 2.85
C ILE A 237 -4.14 -20.89 3.38
N SER A 238 -4.31 -20.26 4.54
CA SER A 238 -3.30 -19.39 5.16
C SER A 238 -1.97 -20.13 5.43
N ASN A 239 -2.04 -21.39 5.83
CA ASN A 239 -0.88 -22.21 6.19
C ASN A 239 -0.24 -22.92 4.98
N ASN A 240 -0.85 -22.83 3.80
CA ASN A 240 -0.30 -23.43 2.58
C ASN A 240 0.22 -22.33 1.65
N GLU A 241 1.53 -22.06 1.73
CA GLU A 241 2.19 -20.95 1.00
C GLU A 241 1.97 -21.01 -0.52
N GLU A 242 2.03 -22.20 -1.12
CA GLU A 242 1.80 -22.36 -2.56
C GLU A 242 0.36 -22.05 -2.94
N LEU A 243 -0.62 -22.62 -2.22
CA LEU A 243 -2.04 -22.34 -2.43
C LEU A 243 -2.33 -20.85 -2.27
N LEU A 244 -1.90 -20.25 -1.15
CA LEU A 244 -2.08 -18.83 -0.85
C LEU A 244 -1.50 -17.94 -1.95
N THR A 245 -0.23 -18.16 -2.32
CA THR A 245 0.47 -17.35 -3.33
C THR A 245 -0.21 -17.43 -4.69
N ARG A 246 -0.65 -18.63 -5.09
CA ARG A 246 -1.31 -18.85 -6.39
C ARG A 246 -2.74 -18.30 -6.40
N MET A 247 -3.50 -18.45 -5.32
CA MET A 247 -4.82 -17.82 -5.17
C MET A 247 -4.73 -16.29 -5.29
N LYS A 248 -3.79 -15.67 -4.57
CA LYS A 248 -3.55 -14.21 -4.66
C LYS A 248 -3.12 -13.80 -6.07
N THR A 249 -2.26 -14.56 -6.72
CA THR A 249 -1.85 -14.31 -8.11
C THR A 249 -3.04 -14.32 -9.05
N PHE A 250 -3.93 -15.31 -8.93
CA PHE A 250 -5.15 -15.40 -9.73
C PHE A 250 -6.09 -14.22 -9.50
N LEU A 251 -6.38 -13.87 -8.23
CA LEU A 251 -7.27 -12.75 -7.90
C LEU A 251 -6.70 -11.41 -8.36
N ASN A 252 -5.39 -11.18 -8.19
CA ASN A 252 -4.71 -9.99 -8.69
C ASN A 252 -4.77 -9.87 -10.22
N LYS A 253 -4.71 -10.99 -10.95
CA LYS A 253 -4.91 -11.00 -12.41
C LYS A 253 -6.31 -10.52 -12.79
N LYS A 254 -7.35 -10.86 -12.02
CA LYS A 254 -8.72 -10.39 -12.26
C LYS A 254 -8.86 -8.89 -12.01
N VAL A 255 -8.28 -8.38 -10.92
CA VAL A 255 -8.22 -6.94 -10.62
C VAL A 255 -7.51 -6.18 -11.75
N ARG A 256 -6.35 -6.67 -12.20
CA ARG A 256 -5.60 -6.08 -13.32
C ARG A 256 -6.37 -6.03 -14.63
N ALA A 257 -7.25 -7.01 -14.86
CA ALA A 257 -8.12 -7.05 -16.02
C ALA A 257 -9.37 -6.15 -15.89
N GLY A 258 -9.47 -5.34 -14.83
CA GLY A 258 -10.64 -4.50 -14.57
C GLY A 258 -11.91 -5.30 -14.27
N LYS A 259 -11.77 -6.54 -13.78
CA LYS A 259 -12.91 -7.43 -13.52
C LYS A 259 -13.15 -7.57 -12.02
N ARG A 260 -14.19 -6.89 -11.53
CA ARG A 260 -14.73 -7.14 -10.19
C ARG A 260 -15.26 -8.59 -10.11
N VAL A 261 -15.04 -9.25 -8.98
CA VAL A 261 -15.57 -10.59 -8.72
C VAL A 261 -17.07 -10.47 -8.44
N VAL A 262 -17.90 -10.61 -9.48
CA VAL A 262 -19.37 -10.55 -9.35
C VAL A 262 -19.96 -11.96 -9.28
N ASN A 263 -19.73 -12.78 -10.30
CA ASN A 263 -20.16 -14.18 -10.29
C ASN A 263 -19.12 -15.06 -9.57
N VAL A 264 -19.28 -15.17 -8.25
CA VAL A 264 -18.37 -15.90 -7.37
C VAL A 264 -18.20 -17.37 -7.79
N SER A 265 -19.29 -18.08 -8.11
CA SER A 265 -19.20 -19.50 -8.48
C SER A 265 -18.40 -19.71 -9.78
N LYS A 266 -18.60 -18.82 -10.77
CA LYS A 266 -17.79 -18.80 -11.98
C LYS A 266 -16.33 -18.54 -11.66
N VAL A 267 -16.03 -17.56 -10.81
CA VAL A 267 -14.65 -17.22 -10.44
C VAL A 267 -13.95 -18.37 -9.71
N VAL A 268 -14.64 -19.08 -8.81
CA VAL A 268 -14.08 -20.29 -8.18
C VAL A 268 -13.82 -21.38 -9.23
N SER A 269 -14.73 -21.59 -10.17
CA SER A 269 -14.52 -22.57 -11.25
C SER A 269 -13.33 -22.20 -12.15
N GLU A 270 -13.18 -20.93 -12.50
CA GLU A 270 -12.02 -20.41 -13.23
C GLU A 270 -10.71 -20.54 -12.43
N MET A 271 -10.77 -20.38 -11.10
CA MET A 271 -9.63 -20.58 -10.22
C MET A 271 -9.18 -22.04 -10.23
N ILE A 272 -10.12 -22.98 -10.14
CA ILE A 272 -9.85 -24.42 -10.22
C ILE A 272 -9.13 -24.75 -11.53
N THR A 273 -9.63 -24.26 -12.66
CA THR A 273 -8.97 -24.41 -13.97
C THR A 273 -7.56 -23.82 -13.97
N TYR A 274 -7.37 -22.62 -13.41
CA TYR A 274 -6.05 -22.00 -13.30
C TYR A 274 -5.04 -22.86 -12.54
N PHE A 275 -5.44 -23.52 -11.45
CA PHE A 275 -4.57 -24.43 -10.71
C PHE A 275 -4.26 -25.71 -11.52
N HIS A 276 -5.26 -26.28 -12.21
CA HIS A 276 -5.03 -27.41 -13.10
C HIS A 276 -4.01 -27.09 -14.19
N ASP A 277 -4.16 -25.96 -14.86
CA ASP A 277 -3.27 -25.51 -15.94
C ASP A 277 -1.85 -25.26 -15.43
N TYR A 278 -1.72 -24.60 -14.28
CA TYR A 278 -0.43 -24.36 -13.64
C TYR A 278 0.33 -25.68 -13.37
N TYR A 279 -0.34 -26.66 -12.75
CA TYR A 279 0.31 -27.94 -12.45
C TYR A 279 0.58 -28.79 -13.69
N LYS A 280 -0.24 -28.66 -14.74
CA LYS A 280 0.05 -29.26 -16.05
C LYS A 280 1.35 -28.70 -16.63
N ILE A 281 1.46 -27.36 -16.71
CA ILE A 281 2.66 -26.67 -17.19
C ILE A 281 3.89 -27.05 -16.34
N GLU A 282 3.76 -27.08 -15.02
CA GLU A 282 4.87 -27.45 -14.14
C GLU A 282 5.31 -28.91 -14.33
N SER A 283 4.38 -29.82 -14.59
CA SER A 283 4.67 -31.23 -14.90
C SER A 283 5.36 -31.37 -16.26
N ASP A 284 4.91 -30.65 -17.27
CA ASP A 284 5.45 -30.69 -18.63
C ASP A 284 6.90 -30.17 -18.69
N LYS A 285 7.27 -29.25 -17.78
CA LYS A 285 8.66 -28.80 -17.61
C LYS A 285 9.59 -29.86 -17.03
N ARG A 286 9.07 -30.93 -16.40
CA ARG A 286 9.91 -31.97 -15.77
C ARG A 286 10.20 -33.09 -16.75
N LYS A 287 11.49 -33.37 -16.97
CA LYS A 287 11.94 -34.44 -17.88
C LYS A 287 11.92 -35.83 -17.23
N SER A 288 12.13 -35.91 -15.91
CA SER A 288 12.22 -37.19 -15.18
C SER A 288 10.89 -37.62 -14.56
N ALA A 289 10.69 -38.94 -14.42
CA ALA A 289 9.52 -39.51 -13.76
C ALA A 289 9.40 -39.03 -12.29
N LYS A 290 10.52 -38.99 -11.56
CA LYS A 290 10.57 -38.47 -10.18
C LYS A 290 10.15 -37.01 -10.10
N GLY A 291 10.58 -36.18 -11.05
CA GLY A 291 10.17 -34.77 -11.11
C GLY A 291 8.67 -34.60 -11.36
N LYS A 292 8.11 -35.39 -12.30
CA LYS A 292 6.67 -35.40 -12.57
C LYS A 292 5.85 -35.90 -11.38
N ALA A 293 6.32 -36.93 -10.68
CA ALA A 293 5.70 -37.44 -9.46
C ALA A 293 5.63 -36.36 -8.36
N GLY A 294 6.73 -35.63 -8.13
CA GLY A 294 6.74 -34.53 -7.16
C GLY A 294 5.74 -33.42 -7.49
N VAL A 295 5.54 -33.09 -8.77
CA VAL A 295 4.48 -32.15 -9.19
C VAL A 295 3.09 -32.73 -8.96
N SER A 296 2.89 -34.01 -9.24
CA SER A 296 1.62 -34.70 -8.99
C SER A 296 1.24 -34.68 -7.51
N ASP A 297 2.20 -34.93 -6.62
CA ASP A 297 1.92 -34.96 -5.18
C ASP A 297 1.61 -33.56 -4.64
N ARG A 298 2.34 -32.53 -5.07
CA ARG A 298 1.99 -31.12 -4.77
C ARG A 298 0.60 -30.75 -5.30
N LYS A 299 0.28 -31.16 -6.52
CA LYS A 299 -1.06 -30.97 -7.11
C LYS A 299 -2.11 -31.64 -6.23
N LYS A 300 -1.92 -32.90 -5.81
CA LYS A 300 -2.87 -33.61 -4.95
C LYS A 300 -3.09 -32.84 -3.64
N GLU A 301 -2.03 -32.40 -2.97
CA GLU A 301 -2.13 -31.65 -1.71
C GLU A 301 -2.93 -30.36 -1.87
N VAL A 302 -2.61 -29.55 -2.89
CA VAL A 302 -3.30 -28.27 -3.12
C VAL A 302 -4.73 -28.48 -3.64
N MET A 303 -4.96 -29.49 -4.48
CA MET A 303 -6.27 -29.73 -5.08
C MET A 303 -7.31 -30.28 -4.09
N LYS A 304 -6.90 -30.78 -2.91
CA LYS A 304 -7.84 -31.13 -1.82
C LYS A 304 -8.72 -29.94 -1.40
N TYR A 305 -8.19 -28.71 -1.49
CA TYR A 305 -8.93 -27.47 -1.18
C TYR A 305 -9.98 -27.10 -2.23
N PHE A 306 -10.04 -27.80 -3.36
CA PHE A 306 -11.01 -27.59 -4.43
C PHE A 306 -12.02 -28.75 -4.58
N SER A 307 -12.13 -29.61 -3.57
CA SER A 307 -13.19 -30.63 -3.51
C SER A 307 -14.58 -29.99 -3.59
N ASN A 308 -15.62 -30.76 -3.95
CA ASN A 308 -16.98 -30.22 -4.05
C ASN A 308 -17.46 -29.53 -2.76
N THR A 309 -17.14 -30.12 -1.59
CA THR A 309 -17.42 -29.52 -0.27
C THR A 309 -16.65 -28.22 -0.07
N ASN A 310 -15.36 -28.19 -0.44
CA ASN A 310 -14.52 -27.01 -0.26
C ASN A 310 -14.80 -25.91 -1.28
N LYS A 311 -15.37 -26.24 -2.44
CA LYS A 311 -15.81 -25.26 -3.45
C LYS A 311 -16.80 -24.27 -2.85
N ARG A 312 -17.79 -24.74 -2.08
CA ARG A 312 -18.75 -23.86 -1.41
C ARG A 312 -18.10 -22.95 -0.37
N ASN A 313 -17.10 -23.47 0.36
CA ASN A 313 -16.32 -22.67 1.31
C ASN A 313 -15.51 -21.57 0.60
N LEU A 314 -14.88 -21.89 -0.54
CA LEU A 314 -14.18 -20.91 -1.37
C LEU A 314 -15.13 -19.82 -1.90
N GLU A 315 -16.34 -20.18 -2.32
CA GLU A 315 -17.35 -19.20 -2.71
C GLU A 315 -17.67 -18.26 -1.55
N ASN A 316 -17.93 -18.79 -0.36
CA ASN A 316 -18.22 -17.98 0.82
C ASN A 316 -17.04 -17.08 1.22
N ILE A 317 -15.79 -17.55 1.07
CA ILE A 317 -14.59 -16.72 1.29
C ILE A 317 -14.56 -15.53 0.33
N LEU A 318 -14.80 -15.77 -0.97
CA LEU A 318 -14.86 -14.67 -1.95
C LEU A 318 -16.04 -13.72 -1.71
N HIS A 319 -17.18 -14.23 -1.23
CA HIS A 319 -18.28 -13.38 -0.78
C HIS A 319 -17.89 -12.50 0.41
N LEU A 320 -17.15 -13.04 1.39
CA LEU A 320 -16.63 -12.26 2.51
C LEU A 320 -15.64 -11.19 2.06
N MET A 321 -14.70 -11.54 1.17
CA MET A 321 -13.76 -10.59 0.56
C MET A 321 -14.49 -9.45 -0.16
N ASN A 322 -15.53 -9.78 -0.95
CA ASN A 322 -16.36 -8.79 -1.62
C ASN A 322 -17.08 -7.87 -0.62
N ALA A 323 -17.61 -8.41 0.48
CA ALA A 323 -18.25 -7.61 1.51
C ALA A 323 -17.27 -6.63 2.18
N PHE A 324 -16.01 -7.05 2.40
CA PHE A 324 -14.95 -6.15 2.91
C PHE A 324 -14.60 -5.07 1.89
N VAL A 325 -14.54 -5.42 0.60
CA VAL A 325 -14.35 -4.43 -0.47
C VAL A 325 -15.50 -3.42 -0.48
N ASP A 326 -16.75 -3.84 -0.37
CA ASP A 326 -17.91 -2.93 -0.35
C ASP A 326 -17.88 -1.95 0.82
N VAL A 327 -17.59 -2.45 2.03
CA VAL A 327 -17.41 -1.59 3.21
C VAL A 327 -16.26 -0.62 2.99
N LYS A 328 -15.10 -1.13 2.56
CA LYS A 328 -13.90 -0.34 2.30
C LYS A 328 -14.17 0.80 1.31
N GLN A 329 -14.88 0.55 0.22
CA GLN A 329 -15.17 1.56 -0.79
C GLN A 329 -15.99 2.73 -0.23
N ILE A 330 -16.96 2.46 0.65
CA ILE A 330 -17.73 3.51 1.31
C ILE A 330 -16.82 4.33 2.21
N LEU A 331 -15.98 3.69 3.03
CA LEU A 331 -15.06 4.39 3.93
C LEU A 331 -14.04 5.25 3.17
N ILE A 332 -13.44 4.72 2.11
CA ILE A 332 -12.51 5.45 1.23
C ILE A 332 -13.21 6.66 0.62
N SER A 333 -14.44 6.49 0.11
CA SER A 333 -15.20 7.60 -0.48
C SER A 333 -15.42 8.74 0.52
N GLN A 334 -15.68 8.44 1.80
CA GLN A 334 -15.83 9.48 2.82
C GLN A 334 -14.53 10.19 3.14
N MET A 335 -13.43 9.44 3.29
CA MET A 335 -12.12 10.03 3.53
C MET A 335 -11.67 10.92 2.35
N ASN A 336 -11.98 10.51 1.11
CA ASN A 336 -11.66 11.29 -0.09
C ASN A 336 -12.36 12.65 -0.13
N LYS A 337 -13.57 12.80 0.46
CA LYS A 337 -14.29 14.08 0.53
C LYS A 337 -13.53 15.14 1.34
N THR A 338 -12.64 14.72 2.23
CA THR A 338 -11.87 15.60 3.10
C THR A 338 -10.44 15.85 2.62
N ALA A 339 -10.04 15.27 1.49
CA ALA A 339 -8.72 15.48 0.94
C ALA A 339 -8.53 16.96 0.52
N LYS A 340 -7.64 17.68 1.23
CA LYS A 340 -7.32 19.08 0.94
C LYS A 340 -6.48 19.30 -0.32
N LEU A 341 -5.74 18.28 -0.75
CA LEU A 341 -4.88 18.36 -1.93
C LEU A 341 -5.60 17.80 -3.14
N LYS A 342 -5.56 18.54 -4.25
CA LYS A 342 -6.06 18.05 -5.53
C LYS A 342 -5.06 17.06 -6.11
N THR A 343 -5.58 15.91 -6.53
CA THR A 343 -4.81 14.82 -7.15
C THR A 343 -5.34 14.55 -8.54
N PHE A 344 -4.44 14.31 -9.49
CA PHE A 344 -4.75 14.07 -10.89
C PHE A 344 -3.99 12.87 -11.44
N LEU A 345 -4.54 12.25 -12.49
CA LEU A 345 -3.80 11.42 -13.42
C LEU A 345 -3.43 12.27 -14.64
N SER A 346 -2.18 12.15 -15.10
CA SER A 346 -1.76 12.77 -16.35
C SER A 346 -2.02 11.79 -17.51
N THR A 347 -2.71 12.25 -18.54
CA THR A 347 -3.05 11.48 -19.74
C THR A 347 -2.74 12.31 -20.99
N ALA A 348 -2.89 11.69 -22.17
CA ALA A 348 -2.76 12.40 -23.45
C ALA A 348 -3.77 13.55 -23.61
N ASP A 349 -4.94 13.43 -22.98
CA ASP A 349 -6.03 14.41 -23.03
C ASP A 349 -5.90 15.50 -21.93
N GLY A 350 -4.86 15.45 -21.11
CA GLY A 350 -4.61 16.37 -20.01
C GLY A 350 -4.78 15.74 -18.63
N PHE A 351 -5.21 16.53 -17.64
CA PHE A 351 -5.38 16.07 -16.26
C PHE A 351 -6.78 15.54 -15.99
N GLU A 352 -6.86 14.27 -15.59
CA GLU A 352 -8.08 13.65 -15.05
C GLU A 352 -8.08 13.77 -13.52
N VAL A 353 -9.15 14.27 -12.92
CA VAL A 353 -9.30 14.26 -11.45
C VAL A 353 -9.29 12.82 -10.93
N THR A 354 -8.50 12.55 -9.90
CA THR A 354 -8.47 11.26 -9.22
C THR A 354 -8.42 11.43 -7.71
N SER A 355 -8.62 10.35 -6.97
CA SER A 355 -8.45 10.33 -5.52
C SER A 355 -6.98 10.09 -5.14
N PRO A 356 -6.57 10.35 -3.89
CA PRO A 356 -5.30 9.85 -3.38
C PRO A 356 -5.14 8.34 -3.60
N GLU A 357 -3.90 7.83 -3.59
CA GLU A 357 -3.62 6.40 -3.83
C GLU A 357 -4.45 5.48 -2.90
N GLY A 358 -4.68 5.98 -1.69
CA GLY A 358 -5.60 5.44 -0.71
C GLY A 358 -5.18 5.91 0.67
N TYR A 359 -5.44 5.06 1.66
CA TYR A 359 -5.12 5.34 3.04
C TYR A 359 -4.38 4.17 3.66
N VAL A 360 -3.48 4.47 4.59
CA VAL A 360 -2.91 3.49 5.50
C VAL A 360 -3.49 3.78 6.86
N ALA A 361 -4.10 2.77 7.45
CA ALA A 361 -4.68 2.91 8.76
C ALA A 361 -3.94 1.95 9.70
N ILE A 362 -3.64 2.44 10.89
CA ILE A 362 -2.67 1.84 11.82
C ILE A 362 -3.39 1.51 13.13
N ASP A 363 -3.13 0.32 13.68
CA ASP A 363 -3.68 -0.07 14.97
C ASP A 363 -3.07 0.74 16.13
N LYS A 364 -3.71 0.67 17.31
CA LYS A 364 -3.33 1.46 18.48
C LYS A 364 -1.89 1.23 18.96
N VAL A 365 -1.32 0.06 18.66
CA VAL A 365 0.01 -0.34 19.13
C VAL A 365 1.08 0.03 18.09
N GLY A 366 0.69 0.53 16.92
CA GLY A 366 1.60 0.89 15.83
C GLY A 366 2.28 -0.32 15.18
N LYS A 367 1.79 -1.53 15.46
CA LYS A 367 2.40 -2.80 15.01
C LYS A 367 1.78 -3.30 13.72
N ASN A 368 0.47 -3.07 13.53
CA ASN A 368 -0.24 -3.50 12.34
C ASN A 368 -0.72 -2.29 11.53
N ALA A 369 -0.40 -2.29 10.24
CA ALA A 369 -0.82 -1.28 9.28
C ALA A 369 -1.46 -1.96 8.06
N VAL A 370 -2.66 -1.54 7.68
CA VAL A 370 -3.40 -2.09 6.54
C VAL A 370 -3.75 -1.01 5.53
N LYS A 371 -3.77 -1.41 4.25
CA LYS A 371 -4.11 -0.51 3.16
C LYS A 371 -5.61 -0.50 2.90
N LEU A 372 -6.17 0.70 2.90
CA LEU A 372 -7.50 1.02 2.39
C LEU A 372 -7.33 1.69 1.03
N ILE A 373 -7.24 0.88 -0.02
CA ILE A 373 -7.04 1.32 -1.41
C ILE A 373 -8.21 0.82 -2.27
N ASP A 374 -8.71 1.69 -3.15
CA ASP A 374 -9.55 1.28 -4.28
C ASP A 374 -8.67 0.56 -5.29
N ARG A 375 -8.74 -0.77 -5.28
CA ARG A 375 -7.91 -1.62 -6.12
C ARG A 375 -8.16 -1.44 -7.61
N MET A 376 -9.38 -1.10 -8.00
CA MET A 376 -9.75 -0.97 -9.40
C MET A 376 -9.14 0.29 -9.97
N GLU A 377 -9.34 1.42 -9.28
CA GLU A 377 -8.73 2.69 -9.66
C GLU A 377 -7.20 2.63 -9.56
N PHE A 378 -6.65 2.07 -8.48
CA PHE A 378 -5.21 1.86 -8.35
C PHE A 378 -4.64 1.05 -9.51
N SER A 379 -5.32 -0.04 -9.90
CA SER A 379 -4.88 -0.89 -11.00
C SER A 379 -4.98 -0.16 -12.34
N ARG A 380 -6.08 0.56 -12.60
CA ARG A 380 -6.24 1.39 -13.81
C ARG A 380 -5.11 2.41 -13.89
N ALA A 381 -4.91 3.17 -12.82
CA ALA A 381 -3.90 4.21 -12.76
C ALA A 381 -2.49 3.65 -12.97
N ASN A 382 -2.15 2.51 -12.35
CA ASN A 382 -0.78 1.97 -12.39
C ASN A 382 -0.44 1.16 -13.64
N PHE A 383 -1.40 0.46 -14.25
CA PHE A 383 -1.14 -0.49 -15.35
C PHE A 383 -1.74 -0.10 -16.70
N SER A 384 -2.54 0.98 -16.75
CA SER A 384 -2.99 1.55 -18.03
C SER A 384 -1.82 2.23 -18.76
N ASP A 385 -1.73 1.99 -20.06
CA ASP A 385 -0.82 2.68 -20.98
C ASP A 385 -1.23 4.14 -21.24
N LYS A 386 -2.47 4.50 -20.93
CA LYS A 386 -3.01 5.87 -21.09
C LYS A 386 -2.59 6.83 -19.97
N VAL A 387 -2.03 6.33 -18.87
CA VAL A 387 -1.68 7.13 -17.70
C VAL A 387 -0.17 7.32 -17.66
N PHE A 388 0.28 8.54 -17.88
CA PHE A 388 1.69 8.90 -17.82
C PHE A 388 2.23 8.84 -16.40
N LYS A 389 3.51 8.50 -16.31
CA LYS A 389 4.25 8.36 -15.07
C LYS A 389 5.24 9.50 -14.89
N GLY A 390 5.50 9.90 -13.66
CA GLY A 390 6.39 11.01 -13.32
C GLY A 390 7.83 10.83 -13.80
N TRP A 391 8.27 9.59 -14.03
CA TRP A 391 9.58 9.27 -14.61
C TRP A 391 9.58 9.15 -16.14
N GLN A 392 8.42 9.09 -16.78
CA GLN A 392 8.27 9.18 -18.23
C GLN A 392 8.30 10.68 -18.59
N LYS A 393 9.52 11.20 -18.77
CA LYS A 393 9.75 12.60 -19.14
C LYS A 393 9.81 12.78 -20.64
#